data_AF-A0A948JEN8-F1
#
_entry.id   AF-A0A948JEN8-F1
#
_cell.length_a   1.000
_cell.length_b   1.000
_cell.length_c   1.000
_cell.angle_alpha   90.00
_cell.angle_beta   90.00
_cell.angle_gamma   90.00
#
_symmetry.space_group_name_H-M   'P 1'
#
loop_
_entity.id
_entity.type
_entity.pdbx_description
1 polymer ?
#
loop_
_entity_poly.entity_id
_entity_poly.type
_entity_poly.pdbx_seq_one_letter_code
_entity_poly.pdbx_strand_id
1 'polypeptide(L)'
;MTTANSVLDQRLSETIGDWLETDVTTVLTSSTSILSTNLNAYDDGRDDRFNNWYAYITEYNNAGQDRKIYDYNTASGECLIRGAKLISDGTDLATVRISKYSWTAKQSAINDAIRQLGKVVFDEVDDRTLVTGNILPNSSFEDWVISSTPSFYVSSSGDFSQTTTAGYYRGARGTTSLKFTTSAANGEFYITSNDYPRLLDIMNKTVSVYAQALPEVSGDPVLVISTTSNDGTTTQGISSSTNCAAGVYTLVKLEDQLLNDDLSEVKIKFRGKTNAKYIYWDNARLIGRNNQEFLLPEKLQDGTIEQVYMQTDGYSDETADDLMPRDWAQVWGATYFDDGTYKFIRLPSLYPNN
;
A
#
# COMPACT_ATOMS: atom_id res chain seq x y z
N MET A 1 -8.88 -4.24 5.12
CA MET A 1 -9.62 -4.92 6.22
C MET A 1 -9.64 -6.41 5.91
N THR A 2 -9.00 -7.27 6.71
CA THR A 2 -8.97 -8.72 6.45
C THR A 2 -9.97 -9.43 7.36
N THR A 3 -11.04 -9.96 6.77
CA THR A 3 -11.99 -10.82 7.50
C THR A 3 -11.38 -12.23 7.58
N ALA A 4 -11.31 -12.81 8.78
CA ALA A 4 -10.82 -14.17 8.94
C ALA A 4 -11.77 -15.19 8.27
N ASN A 5 -11.23 -16.25 7.66
CA ASN A 5 -12.02 -17.30 7.00
C ASN A 5 -13.06 -17.96 7.92
N SER A 6 -12.79 -18.03 9.22
CA SER A 6 -13.73 -18.55 10.21
C SER A 6 -15.02 -17.73 10.29
N VAL A 7 -14.93 -16.41 10.13
CA VAL A 7 -16.09 -15.50 10.14
C VAL A 7 -16.90 -15.64 8.85
N LEU A 8 -16.23 -15.84 7.71
CA LEU A 8 -16.91 -16.07 6.42
C LEU A 8 -17.67 -17.38 6.43
N ASP A 9 -17.09 -18.43 7.00
CA ASP A 9 -17.75 -19.73 7.10
C ASP A 9 -18.99 -19.68 8.00
N GLN A 10 -18.87 -19.07 9.19
CA GLN A 10 -20.01 -18.88 10.07
C GLN A 10 -21.15 -18.15 9.36
N ARG A 11 -20.85 -17.03 8.68
CA ARG A 11 -21.86 -16.26 7.93
C ARG A 11 -22.49 -17.05 6.79
N LEU A 12 -21.69 -17.81 6.04
CA LEU A 12 -22.21 -18.68 5.00
C LEU A 12 -23.19 -19.69 5.60
N SER A 13 -22.79 -20.31 6.71
CA SER A 13 -23.56 -21.36 7.37
C SER A 13 -24.87 -20.83 7.98
N GLU A 14 -24.83 -19.65 8.59
CA GLU A 14 -26.02 -18.94 9.07
C GLU A 14 -26.96 -18.60 7.90
N THR A 15 -26.42 -18.13 6.78
CA THR A 15 -27.21 -17.74 5.59
C THR A 15 -27.91 -18.92 4.93
N ILE A 16 -27.26 -20.09 4.85
CA ILE A 16 -27.86 -21.30 4.29
C ILE A 16 -28.66 -22.11 5.31
N GLY A 17 -28.77 -21.62 6.56
CA GLY A 17 -29.51 -22.26 7.64
C GLY A 17 -28.94 -23.63 8.01
N ASP A 18 -27.60 -23.77 8.04
CA ASP A 18 -26.88 -24.98 8.45
C ASP A 18 -25.85 -24.74 9.57
N TRP A 19 -25.95 -23.60 10.27
CA TRP A 19 -25.14 -23.31 11.45
C TRP A 19 -25.67 -24.03 12.69
N LEU A 20 -25.02 -25.13 13.06
CA LEU A 20 -25.24 -25.82 14.34
C LEU A 20 -23.89 -26.18 14.92
N GLU A 21 -23.60 -25.66 16.11
CA GLU A 21 -22.43 -25.98 16.91
C GLU A 21 -22.88 -26.44 18.29
N THR A 22 -22.31 -27.53 18.78
CA THR A 22 -22.66 -28.08 20.08
C THR A 22 -21.51 -28.85 20.70
N ASP A 23 -21.48 -28.89 22.03
CA ASP A 23 -20.52 -29.71 22.77
C ASP A 23 -21.03 -31.15 22.90
N VAL A 24 -20.10 -32.09 22.76
CA VAL A 24 -20.36 -33.51 23.01
C VAL A 24 -20.57 -33.70 24.52
N THR A 25 -21.59 -34.47 24.90
CA THR A 25 -21.97 -34.71 26.31
C THR A 25 -21.38 -36.00 26.88
N THR A 26 -20.73 -36.82 26.05
CA THR A 26 -19.99 -38.02 26.48
C THR A 26 -18.68 -38.12 25.73
N VAL A 27 -17.61 -38.47 26.44
CA VAL A 27 -16.27 -38.58 25.87
C VAL A 27 -16.26 -39.45 24.61
N LEU A 28 -15.45 -39.05 23.63
CA LEU A 28 -15.35 -39.73 22.33
C LEU A 28 -14.58 -41.04 22.47
N THR A 29 -15.26 -42.08 22.96
CA THR A 29 -14.66 -43.40 23.20
C THR A 29 -14.34 -44.18 21.90
N SER A 30 -13.95 -45.45 22.01
CA SER A 30 -13.62 -46.33 20.87
C SER A 30 -14.78 -46.67 19.90
N SER A 31 -15.88 -45.93 19.95
CA SER A 31 -17.03 -46.02 19.05
C SER A 31 -16.88 -45.08 17.84
N THR A 32 -17.85 -45.18 16.93
CA THR A 32 -18.10 -44.21 15.85
C THR A 32 -19.34 -43.37 16.20
N SER A 33 -19.50 -43.03 17.48
CA SER A 33 -20.65 -42.28 17.97
C SER A 33 -20.23 -40.94 18.57
N ILE A 34 -21.03 -39.92 18.28
CA ILE A 34 -20.95 -38.60 18.85
C ILE A 34 -22.26 -38.40 19.62
N LEU A 35 -22.17 -38.31 20.94
CA LEU A 35 -23.34 -38.11 21.79
C LEU A 35 -23.43 -36.65 22.22
N SER A 36 -24.50 -35.96 21.86
CA SER A 36 -24.78 -34.63 22.41
C SER A 36 -26.28 -34.46 22.63
N THR A 37 -26.69 -34.41 23.90
CA THR A 37 -28.11 -34.19 24.27
C THR A 37 -28.60 -32.78 23.90
N ASN A 38 -27.70 -31.88 23.56
CA ASN A 38 -28.05 -30.53 23.09
C ASN A 38 -28.59 -30.54 21.65
N LEU A 39 -28.31 -31.60 20.87
CA LEU A 39 -28.85 -31.77 19.52
C LEU A 39 -30.38 -31.87 19.51
N ASN A 40 -30.97 -32.35 20.61
CA ASN A 40 -32.42 -32.43 20.83
C ASN A 40 -33.14 -31.08 20.71
N ALA A 41 -32.44 -29.96 20.92
CA ALA A 41 -33.03 -28.63 20.73
C ALA A 41 -33.23 -28.27 19.25
N TYR A 42 -32.60 -29.01 18.33
CA TYR A 42 -32.52 -28.71 16.90
C TYR A 42 -33.08 -29.81 16.01
N ASP A 43 -33.56 -30.92 16.61
CA ASP A 43 -33.94 -32.12 15.87
C ASP A 43 -35.44 -32.24 15.52
N ASP A 44 -36.25 -31.27 15.97
CA ASP A 44 -37.71 -31.25 15.86
C ASP A 44 -38.40 -32.52 16.44
N GLY A 45 -37.73 -33.23 17.37
CA GLY A 45 -38.21 -34.47 17.98
C GLY A 45 -38.25 -35.67 17.04
N ARG A 46 -37.37 -35.72 16.03
CA ARG A 46 -37.36 -36.77 15.00
C ARG A 46 -36.04 -37.52 14.96
N ASP A 47 -36.13 -38.85 15.01
CA ASP A 47 -35.04 -39.73 14.58
C ASP A 47 -34.66 -39.42 13.12
N ASP A 48 -33.42 -39.74 12.77
CA ASP A 48 -32.87 -39.57 11.43
C ASP A 48 -32.76 -38.12 10.92
N ARG A 49 -33.10 -37.11 11.74
CA ARG A 49 -33.08 -35.69 11.32
C ARG A 49 -31.75 -35.25 10.71
N PHE A 50 -30.64 -35.67 11.32
CA PHE A 50 -29.29 -35.34 10.86
C PHE A 50 -28.70 -36.39 9.91
N ASN A 51 -29.48 -37.38 9.46
CA ASN A 51 -28.97 -38.39 8.54
C ASN A 51 -28.53 -37.74 7.24
N ASN A 52 -27.36 -38.16 6.76
CA ASN A 52 -26.64 -37.60 5.61
C ASN A 52 -26.04 -36.20 5.79
N TRP A 53 -26.13 -35.61 6.98
CA TRP A 53 -25.38 -34.41 7.33
C TRP A 53 -23.93 -34.78 7.67
N TYR A 54 -23.09 -33.78 7.90
CA TYR A 54 -21.70 -33.91 8.29
C TYR A 54 -21.52 -33.44 9.72
N ALA A 55 -20.74 -34.19 10.49
CA ALA A 55 -20.17 -33.79 11.75
C ALA A 55 -18.71 -33.38 11.52
N TYR A 56 -18.36 -32.17 11.91
CA TYR A 56 -17.00 -31.64 11.89
C TYR A 56 -16.54 -31.38 13.32
N ILE A 57 -15.50 -32.09 13.75
CA ILE A 57 -14.91 -31.94 15.09
C ILE A 57 -13.93 -30.77 15.03
N THR A 58 -14.08 -29.79 15.91
CA THR A 58 -13.29 -28.55 15.89
C THR A 58 -12.03 -28.62 16.75
N GLU A 59 -11.95 -29.59 17.66
CA GLU A 59 -10.94 -29.64 18.73
C GLU A 59 -10.32 -31.05 18.88
N TYR A 60 -9.20 -31.13 19.61
CA TYR A 60 -8.48 -32.36 19.95
C TYR A 60 -7.93 -33.15 18.74
N ASN A 61 -7.69 -34.45 18.88
CA ASN A 61 -6.94 -35.26 17.91
C ASN A 61 -7.77 -35.66 16.69
N ASN A 62 -9.10 -35.62 16.76
CA ASN A 62 -9.97 -35.78 15.59
C ASN A 62 -10.37 -34.44 14.94
N ALA A 63 -9.79 -33.32 15.35
CA ALA A 63 -10.06 -32.01 14.76
C ALA A 63 -9.81 -31.98 13.24
N GLY A 64 -10.60 -31.18 12.52
CA GLY A 64 -10.35 -30.93 11.10
C GLY A 64 -10.88 -32.00 10.15
N GLN A 65 -11.66 -32.96 10.65
CA GLN A 65 -12.18 -34.08 9.86
C GLN A 65 -13.70 -33.97 9.68
N ASP A 66 -14.16 -34.00 8.44
CA ASP A 66 -15.58 -34.15 8.09
C ASP A 66 -15.99 -35.63 8.14
N ARG A 67 -17.02 -35.95 8.92
CA ARG A 67 -17.58 -37.31 9.05
C ARG A 67 -19.07 -37.29 8.72
N LYS A 68 -19.51 -38.14 7.80
CA LYS A 68 -20.94 -38.18 7.42
C LYS A 68 -21.75 -38.96 8.47
N ILE A 69 -22.85 -38.39 8.94
CA ILE A 69 -23.80 -39.03 9.85
C ILE A 69 -24.66 -39.99 9.05
N TYR A 70 -24.74 -41.25 9.50
CA TYR A 70 -25.57 -42.27 8.85
C TYR A 70 -26.80 -42.67 9.66
N ASP A 71 -26.82 -42.37 10.96
CA ASP A 71 -27.94 -42.63 11.86
C ASP A 71 -27.96 -41.57 12.99
N TYR A 72 -29.15 -41.19 13.43
CA TYR A 72 -29.37 -40.24 14.52
C TYR A 72 -30.57 -40.67 15.37
N ASN A 73 -30.34 -40.77 16.68
CA ASN A 73 -31.36 -41.15 17.66
C ASN A 73 -31.73 -39.96 18.56
N THR A 74 -32.98 -39.49 18.44
CA THR A 74 -33.50 -38.35 19.21
C THR A 74 -33.52 -38.62 20.71
N ALA A 75 -33.78 -39.86 21.15
CA ALA A 75 -33.92 -40.16 22.58
C ALA A 75 -32.60 -40.00 23.36
N SER A 76 -31.46 -40.16 22.68
CA SER A 76 -30.13 -40.07 23.28
C SER A 76 -29.32 -38.86 22.80
N GLY A 77 -29.67 -38.28 21.65
CA GLY A 77 -28.83 -37.30 20.97
C GLY A 77 -27.58 -37.94 20.35
N GLU A 78 -27.65 -39.24 20.01
CA GLU A 78 -26.53 -40.00 19.44
C GLU A 78 -26.51 -39.88 17.92
N CYS A 79 -25.40 -39.38 17.38
CA CYS A 79 -25.06 -39.42 15.96
C CYS A 79 -24.08 -40.56 15.70
N LEU A 80 -24.45 -41.51 14.84
CA LEU A 80 -23.51 -42.51 14.34
C LEU A 80 -22.87 -42.00 13.04
N ILE A 81 -21.54 -41.93 13.04
CA ILE A 81 -20.76 -41.36 11.94
C ILE A 81 -20.05 -42.44 11.12
N ARG A 82 -19.84 -42.16 9.84
CA ARG A 82 -19.01 -42.98 8.94
C ARG A 82 -17.54 -42.61 9.11
N GLY A 83 -16.67 -43.61 9.14
CA GLY A 83 -15.22 -43.43 9.12
C GLY A 83 -14.51 -44.23 10.19
N ALA A 84 -13.29 -43.78 10.54
CA ALA A 84 -12.50 -44.37 11.61
C ALA A 84 -13.12 -44.07 12.99
N LYS A 85 -12.83 -44.94 13.96
CA LYS A 85 -13.22 -44.76 15.38
C LYS A 85 -12.55 -43.53 15.97
N LEU A 86 -13.22 -42.86 16.90
CA LEU A 86 -12.75 -41.61 17.53
C LEU A 86 -11.80 -41.83 18.73
N ILE A 87 -11.19 -43.03 18.84
CA ILE A 87 -10.42 -43.50 20.01
C ILE A 87 -9.32 -42.55 20.49
N SER A 88 -8.78 -41.71 19.60
CA SER A 88 -7.74 -40.74 19.93
C SER A 88 -8.21 -39.62 20.88
N ASP A 89 -9.52 -39.44 21.07
CA ASP A 89 -10.13 -38.44 21.97
C ASP A 89 -10.90 -39.10 23.12
N GLY A 90 -10.43 -40.29 23.55
CA GLY A 90 -11.11 -41.18 24.51
C GLY A 90 -11.44 -40.58 25.89
N THR A 91 -10.89 -39.41 26.22
CA THR A 91 -11.13 -38.69 27.48
C THR A 91 -11.72 -37.30 27.27
N ASP A 92 -11.94 -36.88 26.03
CA ASP A 92 -12.17 -35.47 25.70
C ASP A 92 -13.63 -35.23 25.32
N LEU A 93 -14.16 -34.07 25.73
CA LEU A 93 -15.45 -33.54 25.30
C LEU A 93 -15.16 -32.48 24.23
N ALA A 94 -15.29 -32.86 22.97
CA ALA A 94 -15.05 -31.96 21.85
C ALA A 94 -16.27 -31.10 21.54
N THR A 95 -16.04 -29.91 20.98
CA THR A 95 -17.06 -29.19 20.23
C THR A 95 -17.20 -29.78 18.83
N VAL A 96 -18.45 -29.95 18.38
CA VAL A 96 -18.79 -30.48 17.06
C VAL A 96 -19.74 -29.54 16.33
N ARG A 97 -19.48 -29.38 15.03
CA ARG A 97 -20.36 -28.67 14.11
C ARG A 97 -21.15 -29.68 13.28
N ILE A 98 -22.45 -29.51 13.21
CA ILE A 98 -23.33 -30.35 12.40
C ILE A 98 -23.86 -29.52 11.24
N SER A 99 -23.58 -29.93 10.01
CA SER A 99 -23.95 -29.16 8.81
C SER A 99 -24.42 -30.05 7.68
N LYS A 100 -25.36 -29.56 6.86
CA LYS A 100 -25.87 -30.29 5.69
C LYS A 100 -24.78 -30.55 4.65
N TYR A 101 -23.82 -29.62 4.55
CA TYR A 101 -22.69 -29.67 3.64
C TYR A 101 -21.39 -29.91 4.41
N SER A 102 -20.43 -30.57 3.77
CA SER A 102 -19.09 -30.77 4.34
C SER A 102 -18.39 -29.43 4.57
N TRP A 103 -17.69 -29.30 5.70
CA TRP A 103 -16.90 -28.12 6.03
C TRP A 103 -15.84 -27.85 4.96
N THR A 104 -15.13 -28.90 4.55
CA THR A 104 -14.10 -28.84 3.49
C THR A 104 -14.68 -28.29 2.19
N ALA A 105 -15.88 -28.73 1.79
CA ALA A 105 -16.54 -28.24 0.59
C ALA A 105 -16.92 -26.76 0.71
N LYS A 106 -17.40 -26.30 1.88
CA LYS A 106 -17.68 -24.88 2.14
C LYS A 106 -16.42 -24.02 2.06
N GLN A 107 -15.31 -24.49 2.65
CA GLN A 107 -14.02 -23.80 2.56
C GLN A 107 -13.50 -23.71 1.12
N SER A 108 -13.62 -24.78 0.32
CA SER A 108 -13.29 -24.73 -1.10
C SER A 108 -14.15 -23.71 -1.87
N ALA A 109 -15.45 -23.69 -1.61
CA ALA A 109 -16.35 -22.73 -2.25
C ALA A 109 -16.03 -21.28 -1.87
N ILE A 110 -15.71 -21.00 -0.61
CA ILE A 110 -15.27 -19.67 -0.15
C ILE A 110 -13.97 -19.26 -0.85
N ASN A 111 -12.97 -20.14 -0.91
CA ASN A 111 -11.70 -19.84 -1.57
C ASN A 111 -11.86 -19.60 -3.07
N ASP A 112 -12.73 -20.37 -3.73
CA ASP A 112 -13.05 -20.16 -5.15
C ASP A 112 -13.81 -18.84 -5.36
N ALA A 113 -14.75 -18.50 -4.49
CA ALA A 113 -15.45 -17.22 -4.52
C ALA A 113 -14.49 -16.05 -4.33
N ILE A 114 -13.55 -16.13 -3.38
CA ILE A 114 -12.50 -15.12 -3.19
C ILE A 114 -11.63 -15.00 -4.45
N ARG A 115 -11.22 -16.11 -5.06
CA ARG A 115 -10.42 -16.09 -6.30
C ARG A 115 -11.17 -15.46 -7.47
N GLN A 116 -12.49 -15.64 -7.55
CA GLN A 116 -13.32 -15.02 -8.57
C GLN A 116 -13.55 -13.53 -8.27
N LEU A 117 -13.84 -13.20 -7.02
CA LEU A 117 -14.12 -11.84 -6.58
C LEU A 117 -12.89 -10.93 -6.68
N GLY A 118 -11.70 -11.44 -6.35
CA GLY A 118 -10.45 -10.68 -6.45
C GLY A 118 -10.08 -10.28 -7.88
N LYS A 119 -10.76 -10.81 -8.90
CA LYS A 119 -10.60 -10.37 -10.30
C LYS A 119 -11.51 -9.19 -10.67
N VAL A 120 -12.48 -8.86 -9.82
CA VAL A 120 -13.56 -7.92 -10.13
C VAL A 120 -13.64 -6.80 -9.09
N VAL A 121 -13.21 -7.07 -7.86
CA VAL A 121 -13.18 -6.09 -6.78
C VAL A 121 -11.76 -5.56 -6.65
N PHE A 122 -11.54 -4.39 -7.24
CA PHE A 122 -10.31 -3.61 -7.06
C PHE A 122 -10.46 -2.71 -5.83
N ASP A 123 -9.35 -2.49 -5.13
CA ASP A 123 -9.30 -1.49 -4.05
C ASP A 123 -9.05 -0.12 -4.66
N GLU A 124 -9.73 0.90 -4.15
CA GLU A 124 -9.49 2.28 -4.56
C GLU A 124 -8.23 2.79 -3.85
N VAL A 125 -7.17 3.03 -4.62
CA VAL A 125 -5.95 3.66 -4.11
C VAL A 125 -5.98 5.14 -4.46
N ASP A 126 -6.35 5.99 -3.48
CA ASP A 126 -6.15 7.43 -3.57
C ASP A 126 -4.67 7.74 -3.34
N ASP A 127 -3.97 8.03 -4.44
CA ASP A 127 -2.59 8.46 -4.40
C ASP A 127 -2.47 9.94 -4.81
N ARG A 128 -2.13 10.75 -3.81
CA ARG A 128 -1.94 12.20 -3.95
C ARG A 128 -0.48 12.59 -4.17
N THR A 129 0.42 11.61 -4.25
CA THR A 129 1.86 11.86 -4.42
C THR A 129 2.25 12.02 -5.90
N LEU A 130 1.40 11.57 -6.83
CA LEU A 130 1.58 11.76 -8.27
C LEU A 130 1.01 13.10 -8.71
N VAL A 131 1.89 14.11 -8.77
CA VAL A 131 1.54 15.44 -9.31
C VAL A 131 1.91 15.50 -10.79
N THR A 132 0.93 15.76 -11.65
CA THR A 132 1.17 15.93 -13.09
C THR A 132 2.11 17.09 -13.38
N GLY A 133 3.12 16.88 -14.23
CA GLY A 133 4.11 17.90 -14.58
C GLY A 133 5.33 17.98 -13.67
N ASN A 134 5.35 17.27 -12.54
CA ASN A 134 6.54 17.11 -11.70
C ASN A 134 7.18 15.73 -11.90
N ILE A 135 8.49 15.69 -12.17
CA ILE A 135 9.22 14.43 -12.36
C ILE A 135 9.59 13.79 -11.02
N LEU A 136 9.78 14.59 -9.96
CA LEU A 136 10.28 14.11 -8.68
C LEU A 136 9.20 13.30 -7.94
N PRO A 137 9.46 12.04 -7.55
CA PRO A 137 8.56 11.29 -6.71
C PRO A 137 8.64 11.81 -5.27
N ASN A 138 7.55 11.70 -4.50
CA ASN A 138 7.49 12.10 -3.09
C ASN A 138 8.10 13.49 -2.82
N SER A 139 7.83 14.45 -3.71
CA SER A 139 8.56 15.72 -3.72
C SER A 139 8.14 16.69 -2.61
N SER A 140 6.99 16.44 -1.98
CA SER A 140 6.56 17.09 -0.73
C SER A 140 7.13 16.42 0.52
N PHE A 141 7.87 15.32 0.39
CA PHE A 141 8.48 14.57 1.50
C PHE A 141 7.49 14.14 2.58
N GLU A 142 6.35 13.59 2.14
CA GLU A 142 5.27 13.13 3.02
C GLU A 142 5.17 11.61 3.08
N ASP A 143 5.76 10.89 2.12
CA ASP A 143 5.79 9.43 2.06
C ASP A 143 7.11 8.89 2.63
N TRP A 144 7.08 8.47 3.89
CA TRP A 144 8.19 7.89 4.62
C TRP A 144 7.69 7.18 5.88
N VAL A 145 8.28 6.02 6.17
CA VAL A 145 8.08 5.34 7.44
C VAL A 145 8.79 6.17 8.52
N ILE A 146 8.19 6.35 9.70
CA ILE A 146 8.61 7.27 10.79
C ILE A 146 10.08 7.08 11.29
N SER A 147 10.84 6.14 10.74
CA SER A 147 12.26 5.90 11.03
C SER A 147 13.13 5.62 9.78
N SER A 148 12.61 5.86 8.57
CA SER A 148 13.32 5.60 7.30
C SER A 148 13.71 6.88 6.56
N THR A 149 14.55 6.71 5.54
CA THR A 149 14.78 7.72 4.51
C THR A 149 13.48 7.97 3.72
N PRO A 150 13.26 9.18 3.18
CA PRO A 150 12.21 9.41 2.20
C PRO A 150 12.44 8.51 0.98
N SER A 151 11.37 7.96 0.42
CA SER A 151 11.45 7.08 -0.76
C SER A 151 12.24 7.75 -1.88
N PHE A 152 13.20 7.03 -2.48
CA PHE A 152 14.11 7.48 -3.57
C PHE A 152 15.15 8.56 -3.21
N TYR A 153 15.15 9.09 -1.98
CA TYR A 153 16.12 10.09 -1.56
C TYR A 153 17.22 9.48 -0.68
N VAL A 154 18.46 9.78 -1.01
CA VAL A 154 19.65 9.30 -0.30
C VAL A 154 20.41 10.49 0.26
N SER A 155 20.80 10.41 1.53
CA SER A 155 21.72 11.38 2.13
C SER A 155 23.16 10.96 1.90
N SER A 156 24.00 11.90 1.47
CA SER A 156 25.45 11.70 1.41
C SER A 156 26.17 12.18 2.67
N SER A 157 25.60 13.18 3.36
CA SER A 157 26.31 13.97 4.37
C SER A 157 25.35 14.76 5.26
N GLY A 158 24.44 14.03 5.90
CA GLY A 158 23.52 14.56 6.89
C GLY A 158 22.46 13.55 7.30
N ASP A 159 21.59 13.97 8.20
CA ASP A 159 20.51 13.15 8.75
C ASP A 159 19.15 13.69 8.33
N PHE A 160 18.21 12.79 8.09
CA PHE A 160 16.81 13.11 7.85
C PHE A 160 15.99 13.01 9.13
N SER A 161 14.99 13.87 9.25
CA SER A 161 13.96 13.76 10.29
C SER A 161 12.65 14.32 9.80
N GLN A 162 11.55 13.59 10.06
CA GLN A 162 10.21 14.02 9.74
C GLN A 162 9.74 15.10 10.68
N THR A 163 9.26 16.20 10.11
CA THR A 163 8.76 17.33 10.88
C THR A 163 7.26 17.45 10.72
N THR A 164 6.53 17.27 11.82
CA THR A 164 5.07 17.45 11.93
C THR A 164 4.69 18.75 12.65
N THR A 165 5.66 19.59 13.00
CA THR A 165 5.43 20.82 13.76
C THR A 165 4.84 21.90 12.86
N ALA A 166 3.68 22.44 13.25
CA ALA A 166 2.99 23.49 12.51
C ALA A 166 3.92 24.68 12.22
N GLY A 167 3.85 25.19 11.00
CA GLY A 167 4.70 26.29 10.53
C GLY A 167 6.02 25.84 9.89
N TYR A 168 6.43 24.57 10.05
CA TYR A 168 7.62 23.97 9.43
C TYR A 168 7.32 23.00 8.29
N TYR A 169 6.13 23.08 7.70
CA TYR A 169 5.79 22.40 6.45
C TYR A 169 4.92 23.32 5.59
N ARG A 170 4.86 23.01 4.30
CA ARG A 170 4.11 23.66 3.22
C ARG A 170 3.44 22.64 2.29
N GLY A 171 3.69 21.34 2.47
CA GLY A 171 3.10 20.24 1.71
C GLY A 171 1.58 20.30 1.62
N ALA A 172 1.03 19.79 0.53
CA ALA A 172 -0.38 19.90 0.19
C ALA A 172 -1.31 19.01 1.05
N ARG A 173 -0.77 18.00 1.76
CA ARG A 173 -1.52 17.34 2.85
C ARG A 173 -1.39 18.10 4.16
N GLY A 174 -0.49 19.08 4.25
CA GLY A 174 -0.29 19.94 5.41
C GLY A 174 0.09 19.17 6.67
N THR A 175 0.82 18.05 6.53
CA THR A 175 1.11 17.17 7.68
C THR A 175 2.59 17.06 8.00
N THR A 176 3.48 17.00 7.00
CA THR A 176 4.91 16.77 7.24
C THR A 176 5.82 17.46 6.22
N SER A 177 7.06 17.73 6.62
CA SER A 177 8.17 18.10 5.72
C SER A 177 9.47 17.40 6.09
N LEU A 178 10.46 17.49 5.21
CA LEU A 178 11.80 16.97 5.45
C LEU A 178 12.66 17.97 6.22
N LYS A 179 13.06 17.65 7.45
CA LYS A 179 14.19 18.33 8.10
C LYS A 179 15.48 17.58 7.78
N PHE A 180 16.37 18.25 7.05
CA PHE A 180 17.72 17.78 6.77
C PHE A 180 18.72 18.52 7.65
N THR A 181 19.53 17.77 8.42
CA THR A 181 20.62 18.34 9.23
C THR A 181 21.95 17.93 8.63
N THR A 182 22.75 18.89 8.19
CA THR A 182 24.06 18.62 7.57
C THR A 182 25.06 18.07 8.59
N SER A 183 25.87 17.08 8.20
CA SER A 183 26.97 16.55 9.04
C SER A 183 28.36 17.00 8.59
N ALA A 184 28.42 17.73 7.47
CA ALA A 184 29.62 18.39 6.97
C ALA A 184 29.25 19.73 6.28
N ALA A 185 30.25 20.56 6.01
CA ALA A 185 30.06 21.71 5.14
C ALA A 185 29.69 21.24 3.72
N ASN A 186 28.73 21.92 3.08
CA ASN A 186 28.12 21.50 1.82
C ASN A 186 27.45 20.11 1.88
N GLY A 187 26.88 19.77 3.05
CA GLY A 187 26.13 18.54 3.23
C GLY A 187 24.94 18.46 2.26
N GLU A 188 24.72 17.32 1.62
CA GLU A 188 23.68 17.16 0.61
C GLU A 188 22.96 15.80 0.69
N PHE A 189 21.70 15.83 0.27
CA PHE A 189 20.94 14.65 -0.12
C PHE A 189 20.47 14.80 -1.56
N TYR A 190 20.15 13.69 -2.20
CA TYR A 190 19.81 13.69 -3.61
C TYR A 190 18.88 12.53 -3.99
N ILE A 191 18.28 12.68 -5.16
CA ILE A 191 17.71 11.59 -5.96
C ILE A 191 18.57 11.42 -7.21
N THR A 192 18.77 10.18 -7.65
CA THR A 192 19.65 9.85 -8.78
C THR A 192 18.95 8.96 -9.80
N SER A 193 19.32 9.08 -11.07
CA SER A 193 18.82 8.22 -12.14
C SER A 193 19.12 6.74 -11.94
N ASN A 194 20.11 6.37 -11.12
CA ASN A 194 20.37 4.96 -10.81
C ASN A 194 19.25 4.35 -9.98
N ASP A 195 18.68 5.13 -9.06
CA ASP A 195 17.58 4.71 -8.19
C ASP A 195 16.21 5.05 -8.80
N TYR A 196 16.16 6.11 -9.63
CA TYR A 196 14.97 6.61 -10.31
C TYR A 196 15.26 6.95 -11.78
N PRO A 197 15.24 5.94 -12.69
CA PRO A 197 15.69 6.05 -14.09
C PRO A 197 15.06 7.17 -14.92
N ARG A 198 13.87 7.63 -14.54
CA ARG A 198 13.15 8.74 -15.19
C ARG A 198 13.88 10.06 -15.20
N LEU A 199 14.87 10.23 -14.33
CA LEU A 199 15.76 11.39 -14.41
C LEU A 199 16.62 11.40 -15.67
N LEU A 200 16.70 10.31 -16.45
CA LEU A 200 17.36 10.34 -17.75
C LEU A 200 16.48 10.95 -18.85
N ASP A 201 15.15 10.97 -18.69
CA ASP A 201 14.22 11.51 -19.70
C ASP A 201 14.36 13.03 -19.91
N ILE A 202 15.08 13.71 -19.01
CA ILE A 202 15.40 15.14 -19.11
C ILE A 202 16.70 15.44 -19.86
N MET A 203 17.41 14.43 -20.38
CA MET A 203 18.61 14.65 -21.20
C MET A 203 18.25 15.47 -22.45
N ASN A 204 19.14 16.40 -22.84
CA ASN A 204 18.92 17.31 -23.97
C ASN A 204 17.58 18.08 -23.87
N LYS A 205 17.23 18.52 -22.66
CA LYS A 205 16.06 19.36 -22.37
C LYS A 205 16.46 20.56 -21.52
N THR A 206 15.64 21.61 -21.61
CA THR A 206 15.66 22.72 -20.67
C THR A 206 14.76 22.37 -19.49
N VAL A 207 15.29 22.41 -18.28
CA VAL A 207 14.56 22.06 -17.06
C VAL A 207 14.67 23.14 -15.99
N SER A 208 13.67 23.18 -15.11
CA SER A 208 13.62 24.06 -13.94
C SER A 208 13.36 23.23 -12.69
N VAL A 209 14.14 23.47 -11.65
CA VAL A 209 13.97 22.85 -10.32
C VAL A 209 13.58 23.92 -9.31
N TYR A 210 12.59 23.63 -8.50
CA TYR A 210 12.17 24.47 -7.39
C TYR A 210 11.99 23.65 -6.13
N ALA A 211 12.12 24.28 -4.96
CA ALA A 211 11.73 23.71 -3.69
C ALA A 211 11.52 24.82 -2.65
N GLN A 212 10.58 24.62 -1.74
CA GLN A 212 10.43 25.48 -0.57
C GLN A 212 11.48 25.08 0.47
N ALA A 213 12.23 26.06 0.95
CA ALA A 213 13.23 25.85 1.98
C ALA A 213 13.05 26.83 3.14
N LEU A 214 13.14 26.32 4.37
CA LEU A 214 13.20 27.10 5.59
C LEU A 214 14.52 26.79 6.30
N PRO A 215 15.56 27.61 6.11
CA PRO A 215 16.86 27.33 6.72
C PRO A 215 17.02 27.92 8.11
N GLU A 216 17.85 27.29 8.93
CA GLU A 216 18.36 27.87 10.18
C GLU A 216 19.32 29.05 9.91
N VAL A 217 20.11 28.96 8.84
CA VAL A 217 21.15 29.94 8.46
C VAL A 217 20.81 30.59 7.13
N SER A 218 21.02 31.90 7.02
CA SER A 218 20.73 32.62 5.78
C SER A 218 21.65 32.18 4.64
N GLY A 219 21.08 32.02 3.44
CA GLY A 219 21.78 31.63 2.22
C GLY A 219 22.26 30.18 2.18
N ASP A 220 21.86 29.36 3.15
CA ASP A 220 22.32 27.97 3.31
C ASP A 220 21.73 26.99 2.28
N PRO A 221 20.43 27.04 1.93
CA PRO A 221 19.83 26.14 0.96
C PRO A 221 20.36 26.36 -0.45
N VAL A 222 20.73 25.28 -1.13
CA VAL A 222 21.12 25.27 -2.55
C VAL A 222 20.52 24.06 -3.24
N LEU A 223 19.84 24.29 -4.37
CA LEU A 223 19.47 23.24 -5.31
C LEU A 223 20.58 23.05 -6.32
N VAL A 224 20.89 21.80 -6.64
CA VAL A 224 21.93 21.47 -7.63
C VAL A 224 21.43 20.42 -8.60
N ILE A 225 21.61 20.66 -9.90
CA ILE A 225 21.53 19.62 -10.93
C ILE A 225 22.95 19.15 -11.22
N SER A 226 23.19 17.87 -11.10
CA SER A 226 24.47 17.25 -11.45
C SER A 226 24.23 16.16 -12.49
N THR A 227 24.93 16.21 -13.61
CA THR A 227 24.83 15.19 -14.67
C THR A 227 26.20 14.64 -15.01
N THR A 228 26.23 13.40 -15.50
CA THR A 228 27.42 12.71 -15.99
C THR A 228 27.09 12.11 -17.35
N SER A 229 27.92 12.37 -18.37
CA SER A 229 27.79 11.78 -19.70
C SER A 229 28.02 10.28 -19.68
N ASN A 230 27.58 9.58 -20.73
CA ASN A 230 27.66 8.13 -20.85
C ASN A 230 29.09 7.60 -20.91
N ASP A 231 30.01 8.38 -21.46
CA ASP A 231 31.44 8.10 -21.46
C ASP A 231 32.14 8.46 -20.13
N GLY A 232 31.41 9.04 -19.17
CA GLY A 232 31.92 9.47 -17.87
C GLY A 232 32.86 10.69 -17.91
N THR A 233 33.09 11.29 -19.08
CA THR A 233 34.11 12.35 -19.23
C THR A 233 33.58 13.75 -18.95
N THR A 234 32.28 13.97 -19.18
CA THR A 234 31.64 15.28 -19.06
C THR A 234 30.69 15.27 -17.87
N THR A 235 31.01 16.10 -16.87
CA THR A 235 30.11 16.34 -15.74
C THR A 235 29.57 17.77 -15.80
N GLN A 236 28.26 17.93 -15.67
CA GLN A 236 27.61 19.24 -15.50
C GLN A 236 27.21 19.40 -14.03
N GLY A 237 27.52 20.55 -13.43
CA GLY A 237 27.11 20.88 -12.07
C GLY A 237 26.56 22.29 -12.02
N ILE A 238 25.26 22.44 -11.83
CA ILE A 238 24.57 23.73 -11.87
C ILE A 238 23.89 23.95 -10.52
N SER A 239 24.16 25.10 -9.89
CA SER A 239 23.62 25.43 -8.57
C SER A 239 22.68 26.63 -8.63
N SER A 240 21.61 26.61 -7.84
CA SER A 240 20.74 27.77 -7.63
C SER A 240 21.50 28.92 -6.97
N SER A 241 21.12 30.15 -7.30
CA SER A 241 21.65 31.38 -6.69
C SER A 241 20.68 32.06 -5.73
N THR A 242 19.54 31.42 -5.41
CA THR A 242 18.52 32.00 -4.54
C THR A 242 19.07 32.29 -3.15
N ASN A 243 18.97 33.55 -2.72
CA ASN A 243 19.30 33.92 -1.35
C ASN A 243 18.09 33.67 -0.43
N CYS A 244 18.29 32.94 0.66
CA CYS A 244 17.23 32.58 1.59
C CYS A 244 17.46 33.27 2.94
N ALA A 245 16.43 33.86 3.54
CA ALA A 245 16.54 34.39 4.89
C ALA A 245 16.45 33.27 5.93
N ALA A 246 17.17 33.40 7.04
CA ALA A 246 17.06 32.47 8.17
C ALA A 246 15.65 32.52 8.76
N GLY A 247 15.05 31.35 9.03
CA GLY A 247 13.74 31.24 9.66
C GLY A 247 12.56 31.70 8.79
N VAL A 248 12.76 31.92 7.49
CA VAL A 248 11.70 32.30 6.55
C VAL A 248 11.65 31.34 5.37
N TYR A 249 10.46 30.81 5.08
CA TYR A 249 10.25 29.98 3.89
C TYR A 249 10.55 30.78 2.63
N THR A 250 11.45 30.25 1.82
CA THR A 250 11.88 30.84 0.56
C THR A 250 11.78 29.79 -0.53
N LEU A 251 11.23 30.16 -1.68
CA LEU A 251 11.24 29.33 -2.87
C LEU A 251 12.64 29.35 -3.50
N VAL A 252 13.42 28.30 -3.26
CA VAL A 252 14.71 28.07 -3.92
C VAL A 252 14.44 27.64 -5.34
N LYS A 253 15.15 28.23 -6.30
CA LYS A 253 14.85 28.04 -7.72
C LYS A 253 16.10 28.01 -8.57
N LEU A 254 16.07 27.10 -9.54
CA LEU A 254 17.07 26.91 -10.56
C LEU A 254 16.32 26.74 -11.88
N GLU A 255 16.20 27.82 -12.64
CA GLU A 255 15.24 27.93 -13.76
C GLU A 255 15.96 27.83 -15.11
N ASP A 256 15.33 27.21 -16.10
CA ASP A 256 15.73 27.20 -17.51
C ASP A 256 17.15 26.67 -17.78
N GLN A 257 17.49 25.55 -17.15
CA GLN A 257 18.78 24.89 -17.30
C GLN A 257 18.78 23.88 -18.44
N LEU A 258 19.55 24.15 -19.50
CA LEU A 258 19.79 23.19 -20.57
C LEU A 258 20.72 22.07 -20.08
N LEU A 259 20.23 20.84 -20.15
CA LEU A 259 21.01 19.65 -19.82
C LEU A 259 21.68 19.06 -21.05
N ASN A 260 22.85 18.47 -20.83
CA ASN A 260 23.57 17.76 -21.88
C ASN A 260 22.76 16.56 -22.41
N ASP A 261 23.10 16.12 -23.62
CA ASP A 261 22.62 14.86 -24.20
C ASP A 261 23.50 13.68 -23.73
N ASP A 262 23.10 12.45 -24.06
CA ASP A 262 23.85 11.20 -23.81
C ASP A 262 24.35 11.09 -22.35
N LEU A 263 23.39 11.18 -21.42
CA LEU A 263 23.65 11.12 -19.98
C LEU A 263 23.59 9.67 -19.49
N SER A 264 24.57 9.25 -18.68
CA SER A 264 24.49 8.02 -17.88
C SER A 264 23.90 8.27 -16.50
N GLU A 265 24.09 9.49 -15.96
CA GLU A 265 23.64 9.83 -14.63
C GLU A 265 23.06 11.24 -14.56
N VAL A 266 21.94 11.36 -13.86
CA VAL A 266 21.36 12.64 -13.44
C VAL A 266 21.10 12.57 -11.95
N LYS A 267 21.48 13.63 -11.23
CA LYS A 267 21.23 13.82 -9.80
C LYS A 267 20.60 15.19 -9.56
N ILE A 268 19.49 15.18 -8.82
CA ILE A 268 18.89 16.41 -8.27
C ILE A 268 19.24 16.44 -6.79
N LYS A 269 20.02 17.44 -6.38
CA LYS A 269 20.59 17.53 -5.04
C LYS A 269 20.04 18.73 -4.29
N PHE A 270 19.88 18.53 -2.99
CA PHE A 270 19.45 19.50 -2.01
C PHE A 270 20.57 19.63 -0.99
N ARG A 271 21.18 20.82 -0.93
CA ARG A 271 22.42 21.04 -0.19
C ARG A 271 22.23 22.13 0.88
N GLY A 272 22.84 21.93 2.04
CA GLY A 272 23.10 22.96 3.04
C GLY A 272 24.59 23.28 3.10
N LYS A 273 24.97 24.57 3.05
CA LYS A 273 26.39 24.98 3.02
C LYS A 273 27.08 24.81 4.37
N THR A 274 26.36 25.04 5.46
CA THR A 274 26.90 25.15 6.82
C THR A 274 26.82 23.81 7.52
N ASN A 275 27.89 23.39 8.20
CA ASN A 275 27.93 22.14 8.97
C ASN A 275 27.04 22.22 10.22
N ALA A 276 26.41 21.10 10.60
CA ALA A 276 25.57 20.94 11.80
C ALA A 276 24.40 21.93 11.86
N LYS A 277 23.88 22.31 10.69
CA LYS A 277 22.73 23.20 10.54
C LYS A 277 21.62 22.50 9.80
N TYR A 278 20.40 22.92 10.09
CA TYR A 278 19.22 22.30 9.49
C TYR A 278 18.52 23.19 8.48
N ILE A 279 17.87 22.51 7.54
CA ILE A 279 16.99 23.11 6.54
C ILE A 279 15.74 22.23 6.48
N TYR A 280 14.57 22.85 6.56
CA TYR A 280 13.33 22.17 6.20
C TYR A 280 13.10 22.32 4.70
N TRP A 281 12.96 21.21 3.99
CA TRP A 281 12.64 21.16 2.57
C TRP A 281 11.23 20.65 2.37
N ASP A 282 10.53 21.25 1.43
CA ASP A 282 9.16 20.90 1.08
C ASP A 282 8.83 21.27 -0.37
N ASN A 283 7.79 20.65 -0.94
CA ASN A 283 7.25 20.93 -2.27
C ASN A 283 8.31 21.13 -3.35
N ALA A 284 9.24 20.19 -3.44
CA ALA A 284 10.19 20.15 -4.54
C ALA A 284 9.46 19.88 -5.86
N ARG A 285 9.96 20.44 -6.96
CA ARG A 285 9.45 20.15 -8.30
C ARG A 285 10.55 20.25 -9.34
N LEU A 286 10.60 19.29 -10.25
CA LEU A 286 11.43 19.30 -11.46
C LEU A 286 10.49 19.33 -12.66
N ILE A 287 10.61 20.40 -13.45
CA ILE A 287 9.77 20.69 -14.60
C ILE A 287 10.67 20.72 -15.84
N GLY A 288 10.33 19.97 -16.89
CA GLY A 288 11.19 19.87 -18.08
C GLY A 288 10.50 19.43 -19.37
N ARG A 289 9.24 18.95 -19.31
CA ARG A 289 8.40 18.58 -20.45
C ARG A 289 6.95 18.32 -20.01
N ASN A 290 6.02 18.12 -20.96
CA ASN A 290 4.73 17.45 -20.78
C ASN A 290 4.96 16.00 -20.30
N ASN A 291 5.22 15.83 -19.01
CA ASN A 291 5.44 14.52 -18.41
C ASN A 291 4.08 13.85 -18.30
N GLN A 292 3.78 13.03 -19.30
CA GLN A 292 2.59 12.19 -19.34
C GLN A 292 2.82 10.86 -18.66
N GLU A 293 4.06 10.54 -18.33
CA GLU A 293 4.38 9.27 -17.70
C GLU A 293 4.61 9.49 -16.21
N PHE A 294 4.20 8.54 -15.37
CA PHE A 294 4.39 8.56 -13.92
C PHE A 294 4.82 7.19 -13.42
N LEU A 295 5.73 7.17 -12.46
CA LEU A 295 6.05 5.96 -11.70
C LEU A 295 4.89 5.64 -10.78
N LEU A 296 4.45 4.39 -10.75
CA LEU A 296 3.40 3.98 -9.81
C LEU A 296 3.95 3.89 -8.38
N PRO A 297 3.15 4.16 -7.34
CA PRO A 297 3.52 3.90 -5.95
C PRO A 297 3.95 2.47 -5.71
N GLU A 298 4.75 2.26 -4.67
CA GLU A 298 5.19 0.93 -4.22
C GLU A 298 4.00 -0.05 -4.09
N LYS A 299 2.88 0.41 -3.52
CA LYS A 299 1.66 -0.41 -3.36
C LYS A 299 1.02 -0.87 -4.67
N LEU A 300 1.31 -0.19 -5.78
CA LEU A 300 0.82 -0.50 -7.12
C LEU A 300 1.88 -1.18 -8.00
N GLN A 301 3.11 -1.36 -7.50
CA GLN A 301 4.17 -2.09 -8.20
C GLN A 301 3.84 -3.58 -8.37
N ASP A 302 3.15 -4.20 -7.42
CA ASP A 302 2.78 -5.62 -7.51
C ASP A 302 1.36 -5.87 -8.06
N GLY A 303 0.59 -4.80 -8.33
CA GLY A 303 -0.81 -4.86 -8.71
C GLY A 303 -1.11 -4.80 -10.21
N THR A 304 -2.40 -4.82 -10.52
CA THR A 304 -2.98 -4.48 -11.84
C THR A 304 -3.88 -3.26 -11.67
N ILE A 305 -3.78 -2.30 -12.59
CA ILE A 305 -4.61 -1.09 -12.58
C ILE A 305 -5.70 -1.24 -13.62
N GLU A 306 -6.96 -1.13 -13.20
CA GLU A 306 -8.11 -1.15 -14.11
C GLU A 306 -8.47 0.25 -14.61
N GLN A 307 -8.55 1.21 -13.68
CA GLN A 307 -9.02 2.56 -13.95
C GLN A 307 -8.10 3.59 -13.29
N VAL A 308 -8.02 4.76 -13.92
CA VAL A 308 -7.21 5.88 -13.47
C VAL A 308 -8.11 7.10 -13.50
N TYR A 309 -8.08 7.84 -12.39
CA TYR A 309 -8.75 9.10 -12.25
C TYR A 309 -7.70 10.17 -11.98
N MET A 310 -7.93 11.37 -12.53
CA MET A 310 -7.07 12.52 -12.31
C MET A 310 -7.93 13.68 -11.82
N GLN A 311 -7.40 14.44 -10.86
CA GLN A 311 -8.04 15.66 -10.41
C GLN A 311 -7.98 16.71 -11.52
N THR A 312 -9.13 17.31 -11.84
CA THR A 312 -9.23 18.34 -12.90
C THR A 312 -9.55 19.74 -12.37
N ASP A 313 -10.00 19.88 -11.12
CA ASP A 313 -10.37 21.16 -10.51
C ASP A 313 -10.20 21.15 -8.97
N GLY A 314 -9.99 22.34 -8.38
CA GLY A 314 -9.82 22.60 -6.94
C GLY A 314 -10.19 24.05 -6.56
N TYR A 315 -10.54 24.32 -5.30
CA TYR A 315 -10.77 25.68 -4.78
C TYR A 315 -9.49 26.23 -4.11
N SER A 316 -9.19 27.53 -4.28
CA SER A 316 -8.17 28.22 -3.47
C SER A 316 -8.77 29.35 -2.64
N ASP A 317 -8.57 29.35 -1.33
CA ASP A 317 -8.61 30.57 -0.51
C ASP A 317 -7.29 30.88 0.22
N GLU A 318 -6.30 29.98 0.19
CA GLU A 318 -4.97 30.23 0.72
C GLU A 318 -3.82 29.89 -0.25
N THR A 319 -2.63 30.42 0.02
CA THR A 319 -1.45 30.17 -0.83
C THR A 319 -0.93 28.76 -0.55
N ALA A 320 -1.28 27.80 -1.42
CA ALA A 320 -0.87 26.38 -1.44
C ALA A 320 -1.87 25.33 -0.90
N ASP A 321 -3.19 25.57 -1.00
CA ASP A 321 -4.27 24.64 -0.63
C ASP A 321 -4.90 23.87 -1.83
N ASP A 322 -4.31 23.93 -3.02
CA ASP A 322 -4.86 23.43 -4.30
C ASP A 322 -5.10 21.91 -4.42
N LEU A 323 -5.25 21.14 -3.34
CA LEU A 323 -5.52 19.68 -3.38
C LEU A 323 -6.73 19.23 -2.52
N MET A 324 -7.74 20.09 -2.34
CA MET A 324 -9.08 19.61 -1.96
C MET A 324 -9.91 19.34 -3.23
N PRO A 325 -10.19 18.07 -3.59
CA PRO A 325 -10.80 17.74 -4.87
C PRO A 325 -12.26 18.17 -4.93
N ARG A 326 -12.65 18.84 -6.01
CA ARG A 326 -14.05 19.03 -6.40
C ARG A 326 -14.50 17.94 -7.36
N ASP A 327 -13.69 17.67 -8.39
CA ASP A 327 -14.04 16.77 -9.49
C ASP A 327 -12.84 15.92 -9.91
N TRP A 328 -13.08 14.61 -10.02
CA TRP A 328 -12.16 13.62 -10.58
C TRP A 328 -12.67 13.18 -11.94
N ALA A 329 -11.82 13.24 -12.95
CA ALA A 329 -12.13 12.76 -14.28
C ALA A 329 -11.40 11.44 -14.55
N GLN A 330 -12.11 10.46 -15.09
CA GLN A 330 -11.48 9.24 -15.58
C GLN A 330 -10.55 9.58 -16.74
N VAL A 331 -9.33 9.05 -16.68
CA VAL A 331 -8.34 9.16 -17.76
C VAL A 331 -8.53 8.01 -18.73
N TRP A 332 -9.14 8.31 -19.87
CA TRP A 332 -9.32 7.34 -20.93
C TRP A 332 -8.05 7.16 -21.75
N GLY A 333 -7.67 5.92 -22.04
CA GLY A 333 -6.50 5.61 -22.87
C GLY A 333 -5.15 5.73 -22.15
N ALA A 334 -5.15 5.73 -20.82
CA ALA A 334 -3.92 5.52 -20.06
C ALA A 334 -3.30 4.16 -20.44
N THR A 335 -1.99 4.13 -20.60
CA THR A 335 -1.23 2.91 -20.91
C THR A 335 -0.31 2.58 -19.75
N TYR A 336 -0.06 1.29 -19.53
CA TYR A 336 0.80 0.80 -18.46
C TYR A 336 1.94 0.01 -19.07
N PHE A 337 3.14 0.20 -18.53
CA PHE A 337 4.31 -0.53 -18.96
C PHE A 337 5.23 -0.82 -17.78
N ASP A 338 6.07 -1.83 -17.95
CA ASP A 338 7.00 -2.35 -16.96
C ASP A 338 8.40 -2.36 -17.60
N ASP A 339 9.39 -1.77 -16.92
CA ASP A 339 10.78 -1.78 -17.38
C ASP A 339 11.59 -2.98 -16.83
N GLY A 340 10.95 -3.87 -16.07
CA GLY A 340 11.53 -5.02 -15.39
C GLY A 340 11.86 -4.77 -13.92
N THR A 341 11.87 -3.51 -13.47
CA THR A 341 12.07 -3.12 -12.07
C THR A 341 10.89 -2.31 -11.54
N TYR A 342 10.31 -1.47 -12.38
CA TYR A 342 9.25 -0.54 -12.03
C TYR A 342 8.12 -0.56 -13.07
N LYS A 343 6.90 -0.42 -12.57
CA LYS A 343 5.70 -0.18 -13.36
C LYS A 343 5.37 1.30 -13.44
N PHE A 344 4.90 1.70 -14.61
CA PHE A 344 4.59 3.07 -14.96
C PHE A 344 3.20 3.19 -15.55
N ILE A 345 2.63 4.37 -15.41
CA ILE A 345 1.45 4.82 -16.14
C ILE A 345 1.84 5.93 -17.11
N ARG A 346 1.34 5.88 -18.34
CA ARG A 346 1.43 6.97 -19.33
C ARG A 346 0.02 7.46 -19.67
N LEU A 347 -0.24 8.72 -19.39
CA LEU A 347 -1.44 9.47 -19.70
C LEU A 347 -1.45 9.89 -21.19
N PRO A 348 -2.63 10.06 -21.81
CA PRO A 348 -2.73 10.51 -23.19
C PRO A 348 -2.38 11.99 -23.37
N SER A 349 -1.95 12.35 -24.58
CA SER A 349 -1.54 13.73 -24.92
C SER A 349 -2.62 14.82 -24.80
N LEU A 350 -3.88 14.45 -24.66
CA LEU A 350 -5.01 15.38 -24.59
C LEU A 350 -5.28 15.95 -23.19
N TYR A 351 -4.50 15.53 -22.17
CA TYR A 351 -4.49 16.15 -20.86
C TYR A 351 -3.28 17.10 -20.80
N PRO A 352 -3.42 18.37 -21.24
CA PRO A 352 -2.37 19.35 -21.01
C PRO A 352 -2.20 19.52 -19.49
N ASN A 353 -0.96 19.45 -19.03
CA ASN A 353 -0.58 19.88 -17.69
C ASN A 353 -0.80 21.39 -17.65
N ASN A 354 -1.97 21.84 -17.23
CA ASN A 354 -2.27 23.26 -17.05
C ASN A 354 -1.68 23.77 -15.73
#